data_AF-A0A158B4M0-F1
#
_entry.id   AF-A0A158B4M0-F1
#
_cell.length_a   1.000
_cell.length_b   1.000
_cell.length_c   1.000
_cell.angle_alpha   90.00
_cell.angle_beta   90.00
_cell.angle_gamma   90.00
#
_symmetry.space_group_name_H-M   'P 1'
#
loop_
_entity.id
_entity.type
_entity.pdbx_description
1 polymer ?
#
loop_
_entity_poly.entity_id
_entity_poly.type
_entity_poly.pdbx_seq_one_letter_code
_entity_poly.pdbx_strand_id
1 'polypeptide(L)'
;MRMLLVSGALSAALLAGCVGTPSLDGSMGAPSFGALQDMCGSTPVDYGADAQSVYSAFYDAYVAERRGGLSKERFCAFQAGIAQRYGAYRANPGPEAQAAWANFFLDQRAQALSWRAAVDPTLRAG
;
A
#
# COMPACT_ATOMS: atom_id res chain seq x y z
N MET A 1 29.78 28.06 44.54
CA MET A 1 29.12 26.75 44.40
C MET A 1 28.00 26.90 43.39
N ARG A 2 28.15 26.26 42.23
CA ARG A 2 27.15 26.19 41.16
C ARG A 2 26.26 24.97 41.40
N MET A 3 24.95 25.13 41.33
CA MET A 3 24.10 24.03 40.85
C MET A 3 22.82 24.62 40.28
N LEU A 4 22.83 24.81 38.96
CA LEU A 4 21.66 25.14 38.15
C LEU A 4 20.81 23.88 37.99
N LEU A 5 19.52 24.03 38.22
CA LEU A 5 18.46 23.08 37.93
C LEU A 5 18.46 22.73 36.43
N VAL A 6 18.49 21.43 36.10
CA VAL A 6 18.11 20.93 34.77
C VAL A 6 17.15 19.77 34.97
N SER A 7 15.87 20.12 35.03
CA SER A 7 14.78 19.23 34.64
C SER A 7 14.69 19.28 33.12
N GLY A 8 14.83 18.14 32.43
CA GLY A 8 14.51 18.07 31.01
C GLY A 8 15.19 16.92 30.27
N ALA A 9 14.38 16.22 29.48
CA ALA A 9 14.76 15.22 28.47
C ALA A 9 15.11 13.81 28.94
N LEU A 10 14.13 13.10 29.50
CA LEU A 10 14.00 11.65 29.31
C LEU A 10 12.63 11.34 28.69
N SER A 11 12.41 11.83 27.48
CA SER A 11 11.26 11.42 26.65
C SER A 11 11.72 11.32 25.21
N ALA A 12 11.48 10.14 24.60
CA ALA A 12 11.46 9.83 23.16
C ALA A 12 12.44 8.77 22.62
N ALA A 13 12.90 7.79 23.43
CA ALA A 13 13.70 6.67 22.91
C ALA A 13 12.94 5.32 22.75
N LEU A 14 11.60 5.27 22.89
CA LEU A 14 10.85 4.01 22.93
C LEU A 14 9.54 4.01 22.11
N LEU A 15 9.58 4.46 20.86
CA LEU A 15 8.49 4.22 19.88
C LEU A 15 8.96 3.61 18.55
N ALA A 16 10.18 3.09 18.46
CA ALA A 16 10.68 2.42 17.25
C ALA A 16 10.18 0.96 17.08
N GLY A 17 9.02 0.64 17.67
CA GLY A 17 8.32 -0.63 17.50
C GLY A 17 7.04 -0.47 16.69
N CYS A 18 6.92 0.54 15.83
CA CYS A 18 5.86 0.59 14.84
C CYS A 18 6.16 -0.51 13.81
N VAL A 19 5.22 -1.44 13.62
CA VAL A 19 5.20 -2.45 12.56
C VAL A 19 5.75 -1.83 11.27
N GLY A 20 6.94 -2.25 10.84
CA GLY A 20 7.64 -1.61 9.73
C GLY A 20 6.78 -1.64 8.47
N THR A 21 6.66 -0.49 7.80
CA THR A 21 6.07 -0.44 6.46
C THR A 21 6.85 -1.39 5.55
N PRO A 22 6.20 -2.35 4.89
CA PRO A 22 6.88 -3.28 3.98
C PRO A 22 7.72 -2.52 2.96
N SER A 23 9.01 -2.83 2.80
CA SER A 23 9.86 -2.17 1.80
C SER A 23 9.27 -2.35 0.40
N LEU A 24 9.37 -1.30 -0.43
CA LEU A 24 9.02 -1.37 -1.86
C LEU A 24 9.93 -2.33 -2.63
N ASP A 25 11.11 -2.66 -2.09
CA ASP A 25 12.03 -3.63 -2.68
C ASP A 25 11.56 -5.09 -2.52
N GLY A 26 10.47 -5.30 -1.78
CA GLY A 26 9.98 -6.64 -1.45
C GLY A 26 10.71 -7.26 -0.27
N SER A 27 10.44 -8.54 -0.03
CA SER A 27 11.07 -9.31 1.05
C SER A 27 11.20 -10.78 0.65
N MET A 28 11.78 -11.60 1.54
CA MET A 28 11.85 -13.04 1.33
C MET A 28 10.43 -13.64 1.28
N GLY A 29 9.89 -13.82 0.07
CA GLY A 29 8.54 -14.34 -0.17
C GLY A 29 7.50 -13.32 -0.64
N ALA A 30 7.83 -12.03 -0.71
CA ALA A 30 6.98 -10.98 -1.26
C ALA A 30 7.66 -10.28 -2.45
N PRO A 31 7.00 -10.18 -3.62
CA PRO A 31 7.55 -9.46 -4.77
C PRO A 31 7.75 -7.97 -4.44
N SER A 32 8.74 -7.36 -5.08
CA SER A 32 8.91 -5.90 -5.03
C SER A 32 7.74 -5.18 -5.69
N PHE A 33 7.59 -3.88 -5.40
CA PHE A 33 6.54 -3.08 -6.00
C PHE A 33 6.70 -2.95 -7.52
N GLY A 34 7.96 -2.87 -8.01
CA GLY A 34 8.26 -2.92 -9.44
C GLY A 34 7.85 -4.27 -10.05
N ALA A 35 8.24 -5.37 -9.41
CA ALA A 35 7.90 -6.71 -9.89
C ALA A 35 6.37 -6.94 -9.96
N LEU A 36 5.60 -6.43 -8.99
CA LEU A 36 4.14 -6.50 -9.02
C LEU A 36 3.54 -5.77 -10.22
N GLN A 37 4.09 -4.61 -10.58
CA GLN A 37 3.62 -3.84 -11.74
C GLN A 37 3.99 -4.51 -13.06
N ASP A 38 5.17 -5.11 -13.14
CA ASP A 38 5.66 -5.81 -14.32
C ASP A 38 4.86 -7.08 -14.64
N MET A 39 4.23 -7.71 -13.64
CA MET A 39 3.42 -8.92 -13.81
C MET A 39 2.30 -8.80 -14.85
N CYS A 40 1.79 -7.58 -15.06
CA CYS A 40 0.70 -7.29 -15.97
C CYS A 40 1.15 -6.70 -17.31
N GLY A 41 2.46 -6.60 -17.55
CA GLY A 41 3.03 -6.09 -18.80
C GLY A 41 2.74 -4.60 -19.06
N SER A 42 2.29 -3.88 -18.04
CA SER A 42 2.06 -2.44 -18.07
C SER A 42 3.33 -1.67 -17.71
N THR A 43 3.51 -0.48 -18.30
CA THR A 43 4.57 0.45 -17.87
C THR A 43 4.41 0.76 -16.38
N PRO A 44 5.46 0.61 -15.55
CA PRO A 44 5.41 0.98 -14.14
C PRO A 44 5.00 2.44 -13.94
N VAL A 45 4.10 2.66 -12.99
CA VAL A 45 3.60 3.98 -12.59
C VAL A 45 4.33 4.43 -11.33
N ASP A 46 4.85 5.65 -11.34
CA ASP A 46 5.36 6.30 -10.14
C ASP A 46 4.21 6.92 -9.33
N TYR A 47 3.86 6.27 -8.22
CA TYR A 47 2.80 6.71 -7.32
C TYR A 47 3.27 7.75 -6.27
N GLY A 48 4.55 8.10 -6.25
CA GLY A 48 5.11 9.09 -5.32
C GLY A 48 4.77 8.78 -3.85
N ALA A 49 4.14 9.74 -3.18
CA ALA A 49 3.76 9.62 -1.76
C ALA A 49 2.76 8.47 -1.49
N ASP A 50 2.00 8.03 -2.50
CA ASP A 50 1.02 6.95 -2.36
C ASP A 50 1.61 5.56 -2.58
N ALA A 51 2.89 5.46 -2.99
CA ALA A 51 3.53 4.21 -3.41
C ALA A 51 3.41 3.10 -2.36
N GLN A 52 3.62 3.40 -1.08
CA GLN A 52 3.50 2.42 -0.01
C GLN A 52 2.09 1.84 0.12
N SER A 53 1.09 2.72 0.00
CA SER A 53 -0.31 2.35 0.14
C SER A 53 -0.77 1.54 -1.07
N VAL A 54 -0.34 1.92 -2.28
CA VAL A 54 -0.60 1.20 -3.54
C VAL A 54 0.09 -0.16 -3.53
N TYR A 55 1.36 -0.23 -3.11
CA TYR A 55 2.08 -1.49 -2.94
C TYR A 55 1.32 -2.46 -2.04
N SER A 56 0.82 -1.98 -0.90
CA SER A 56 0.05 -2.80 0.05
C SER A 56 -1.22 -3.36 -0.61
N ALA A 57 -1.96 -2.53 -1.35
CA ALA A 57 -3.18 -2.96 -2.05
C ALA A 57 -2.87 -3.98 -3.16
N PHE A 58 -1.81 -3.77 -3.94
CA PHE A 58 -1.37 -4.70 -4.97
C PHE A 58 -0.90 -6.01 -4.36
N TYR A 59 -0.18 -5.97 -3.25
CA TYR A 59 0.27 -7.15 -2.53
C TYR A 59 -0.90 -7.98 -2.00
N ASP A 60 -1.93 -7.35 -1.41
CA ASP A 60 -3.12 -8.06 -0.94
C ASP A 60 -3.86 -8.76 -2.09
N ALA A 61 -4.04 -8.07 -3.22
CA ALA A 61 -4.64 -8.65 -4.42
C ALA A 61 -3.76 -9.77 -5.02
N TYR A 62 -2.44 -9.62 -5.00
CA TYR A 62 -1.48 -10.65 -5.43
C TYR A 62 -1.56 -11.90 -4.57
N VAL A 63 -1.66 -11.78 -3.24
CA VAL A 63 -1.84 -12.94 -2.37
C VAL A 63 -3.15 -13.67 -2.70
N ALA A 64 -4.21 -12.93 -3.01
CA ALA A 64 -5.47 -13.50 -3.47
C ALA A 64 -5.33 -14.25 -4.81
N GLU A 65 -4.65 -13.64 -5.78
CA GLU A 65 -4.38 -14.25 -7.10
C GLU A 65 -3.55 -15.53 -6.96
N ARG A 66 -2.46 -15.47 -6.20
CA ARG A 66 -1.52 -16.58 -6.04
C ARG A 66 -2.11 -17.76 -5.28
N ARG A 67 -3.20 -17.55 -4.53
CA ARG A 67 -3.98 -18.60 -3.84
C ARG A 67 -5.25 -19.01 -4.59
N GLY A 68 -5.49 -18.49 -5.79
CA GLY A 68 -6.63 -18.84 -6.63
C GLY A 68 -7.95 -18.15 -6.28
N GLY A 69 -7.94 -17.15 -5.40
CA GLY A 69 -9.12 -16.35 -5.03
C GLY A 69 -9.42 -15.19 -5.98
N LEU A 70 -8.50 -14.88 -6.89
CA LEU A 70 -8.62 -13.84 -7.91
C LEU A 70 -7.96 -14.37 -9.20
N SER A 71 -8.58 -14.18 -10.36
CA SER A 71 -7.91 -14.55 -11.63
C SER A 71 -6.84 -13.53 -11.98
N LYS A 72 -5.82 -13.95 -12.75
CA LYS A 72 -4.75 -13.06 -13.22
C LYS A 72 -5.30 -11.88 -14.02
N GLU A 73 -6.32 -12.09 -14.85
CA GLU A 73 -6.98 -11.04 -15.64
C GLU A 73 -7.63 -10.00 -14.73
N ARG A 74 -8.30 -10.43 -13.65
CA ARG A 74 -8.92 -9.52 -12.69
C ARG A 74 -7.88 -8.77 -11.87
N PHE A 75 -6.78 -9.42 -11.50
CA PHE A 75 -5.64 -8.77 -10.85
C PHE A 75 -5.04 -7.66 -11.74
N CYS A 76 -4.83 -7.94 -13.02
CA CYS A 76 -4.28 -6.94 -13.93
C CYS A 76 -5.27 -5.81 -14.25
N ALA A 77 -6.57 -6.11 -14.36
CA ALA A 77 -7.60 -5.08 -14.49
C ALA A 77 -7.65 -4.16 -13.26
N PHE A 78 -7.45 -4.72 -12.06
CA PHE A 78 -7.37 -3.95 -10.82
C PHE A 78 -6.18 -2.97 -10.82
N GLN A 79 -4.97 -3.44 -11.17
CA GLN A 79 -3.81 -2.56 -11.30
C GLN A 79 -4.02 -1.46 -12.34
N ALA A 80 -4.54 -1.81 -13.53
CA ALA A 80 -4.80 -0.87 -14.61
C ALA A 80 -5.81 0.21 -14.22
N GLY A 81 -6.89 -0.16 -13.51
CA GLY A 81 -7.89 0.81 -13.03
C GLY A 81 -7.33 1.81 -12.02
N ILE A 82 -6.46 1.36 -11.12
CA ILE A 82 -5.75 2.22 -10.16
C ILE A 82 -4.79 3.15 -10.90
N ALA A 83 -3.97 2.63 -11.82
CA ALA A 83 -3.07 3.42 -12.66
C ALA A 83 -3.82 4.50 -13.46
N GLN A 84 -4.94 4.15 -14.09
CA GLN A 84 -5.76 5.08 -14.84
C GLN A 84 -6.30 6.21 -13.96
N ARG A 85 -6.88 5.87 -12.79
CA ARG A 85 -7.43 6.88 -11.89
C ARG A 85 -6.35 7.79 -11.31
N TYR A 86 -5.20 7.22 -10.96
CA TYR A 86 -4.04 7.98 -10.48
C TYR A 86 -3.52 8.94 -11.56
N GLY A 87 -3.40 8.47 -12.81
CA GLY A 87 -3.01 9.32 -13.94
C GLY A 87 -3.96 10.50 -14.14
N ALA A 88 -5.28 10.28 -14.05
CA ALA A 88 -6.28 11.34 -14.12
C ALA A 88 -6.14 12.37 -12.98
N TYR A 89 -5.89 11.90 -11.76
CA TYR A 89 -5.60 12.77 -10.61
C TYR A 89 -4.34 13.62 -10.85
N ARG A 90 -3.25 12.99 -11.32
CA ARG A 90 -1.98 13.68 -11.57
C ARG A 90 -2.04 14.67 -12.72
N ALA A 91 -2.90 14.44 -13.71
CA ALA A 91 -3.10 15.35 -14.84
C ALA A 91 -3.81 16.67 -14.44
N ASN A 92 -4.62 16.64 -13.38
CA ASN A 92 -5.33 17.82 -12.87
C ASN A 92 -5.36 17.83 -11.33
N PRO A 93 -4.23 18.18 -10.68
CA PRO A 93 -4.14 18.17 -9.22
C PRO A 93 -4.94 19.32 -8.61
N GLY A 94 -5.66 19.02 -7.52
CA GLY A 94 -6.44 19.99 -6.75
C GLY A 94 -7.10 19.31 -5.55
N PRO A 95 -7.66 20.07 -4.59
CA PRO A 95 -8.27 19.51 -3.38
C PRO A 95 -9.38 18.50 -3.69
N GLU A 96 -10.23 18.79 -4.67
CA GLU A 96 -11.32 17.91 -5.10
C GLU A 96 -10.78 16.63 -5.75
N ALA A 97 -9.78 16.76 -6.61
CA ALA A 97 -9.16 15.62 -7.29
C ALA A 97 -8.41 14.71 -6.30
N GLN A 98 -7.76 15.31 -5.28
CA GLN A 98 -7.12 14.59 -4.19
C GLN A 98 -8.15 13.84 -3.34
N ALA A 99 -9.26 14.48 -2.96
CA ALA A 99 -10.33 13.83 -2.22
C ALA A 99 -10.96 12.69 -3.03
N ALA A 100 -11.19 12.89 -4.33
CA ALA A 100 -11.71 11.86 -5.22
C ALA A 100 -10.76 10.66 -5.35
N TRP A 101 -9.45 10.91 -5.49
CA TRP A 101 -8.43 9.87 -5.48
C TRP A 101 -8.40 9.11 -4.16
N ALA A 102 -8.38 9.81 -3.04
CA ALA A 102 -8.33 9.20 -1.71
C ALA A 102 -9.54 8.28 -1.47
N ASN A 103 -10.77 8.76 -1.77
CA ASN A 103 -11.98 7.96 -1.61
C ASN A 103 -11.98 6.72 -2.50
N PHE A 104 -11.70 6.90 -3.79
CA PHE A 104 -11.59 5.78 -4.73
C PHE A 104 -10.57 4.74 -4.25
N PHE A 105 -9.39 5.20 -3.82
CA PHE A 105 -8.31 4.31 -3.46
C PHE A 105 -8.58 3.58 -2.13
N LEU A 106 -9.29 4.21 -1.19
CA LEU A 106 -9.79 3.54 0.01
C LEU A 106 -10.72 2.38 -0.34
N ASP A 107 -11.62 2.55 -1.31
CA ASP A 107 -12.49 1.47 -1.78
C ASP A 107 -11.67 0.33 -2.41
N GLN A 108 -10.65 0.66 -3.20
CA GLN A 108 -9.77 -0.35 -3.81
C GLN A 108 -8.99 -1.14 -2.76
N ARG A 109 -8.54 -0.49 -1.68
CA ARG A 109 -7.88 -1.16 -0.56
C ARG A 109 -8.82 -2.12 0.15
N ALA A 110 -10.04 -1.68 0.44
CA ALA A 110 -11.06 -2.53 1.06
C ALA A 110 -11.37 -3.76 0.17
N GLN A 111 -11.47 -3.56 -1.14
CA GLN A 111 -11.68 -4.64 -2.10
C GLN A 111 -10.53 -5.64 -2.10
N ALA A 112 -9.27 -5.20 -2.19
CA ALA A 112 -8.10 -6.07 -2.18
C ALA A 112 -7.98 -6.87 -0.86
N LEU A 113 -8.19 -6.21 0.27
CA LEU A 113 -8.23 -6.86 1.59
C LEU A 113 -9.33 -7.92 1.66
N SER A 114 -10.52 -7.65 1.11
CA SER A 114 -11.61 -8.63 1.10
C SER A 114 -11.27 -9.90 0.32
N TRP A 115 -10.58 -9.77 -0.83
CA TRP A 115 -10.10 -10.92 -1.60
C TRP A 115 -9.04 -11.71 -0.85
N ARG A 116 -8.09 -11.03 -0.22
CA ARG A 116 -7.06 -11.70 0.58
C ARG A 116 -7.68 -12.42 1.77
N ALA A 117 -8.55 -11.74 2.51
CA ALA A 117 -9.27 -12.34 3.62
C ALA A 117 -10.07 -13.57 3.19
N ALA A 118 -10.57 -13.62 1.95
CA ALA A 118 -11.26 -14.80 1.42
C ALA A 118 -10.39 -16.07 1.43
N VAL A 119 -9.09 -15.93 1.14
CA VAL A 119 -8.13 -17.05 0.94
C VAL A 119 -7.06 -17.18 2.02
N ASP A 120 -6.99 -16.23 2.95
CA ASP A 120 -5.99 -16.17 4.02
C ASP A 120 -6.68 -16.15 5.40
N PRO A 121 -6.88 -17.31 6.04
CA PRO A 121 -7.63 -17.41 7.29
C PRO A 121 -6.95 -16.68 8.47
N THR A 122 -5.65 -16.38 8.39
CA THR A 122 -4.94 -15.64 9.45
C THR A 122 -5.41 -14.18 9.55
N LEU A 123 -6.09 -13.64 8.53
CA LEU A 123 -6.72 -12.32 8.58
C LEU A 123 -8.14 -12.32 9.16
N ARG A 124 -8.75 -13.50 9.37
CA ARG A 124 -10.10 -13.64 9.94
C ARG A 124 -10.11 -13.86 11.45
N ALA A 125 -8.96 -14.15 12.05
CA ALA A 125 -8.82 -14.29 13.49
C ALA A 125 -8.66 -12.89 14.13
N GLY A 126 -9.77 -12.14 14.16
CA GLY A 126 -9.94 -10.93 14.97
C GLY A 126 -10.64 -11.24 16.26
#